data_AF-A0A7T1B015-F1
#
_entry.id   AF-A0A7T1B015-F1
#
_cell.length_a   1.000
_cell.length_b   1.000
_cell.length_c   1.000
_cell.angle_alpha   90.00
_cell.angle_beta   90.00
_cell.angle_gamma   90.00
#
_symmetry.space_group_name_H-M   'P 1'
#
loop_
_entity.id
_entity.type
_entity.pdbx_description
1 polymer ?
#
loop_
_entity_poly.entity_id
_entity_poly.type
_entity_poly.pdbx_seq_one_letter_code
_entity_poly.pdbx_strand_id
1 'polypeptide(L)'
;MEMEFYNYKNEKFLYLDNEDLVSNSALIESIYKDYETLEGEVKIINSAPSLFINGYFVSKVKNDITKPQKLSFLQIDNGKISAYIE
;
A
#
# COMPACT_ATOMS: atom_id res chain seq x y z
N MET A 1 -12.26 -16.26 7.35
CA MET A 1 -12.05 -15.07 8.19
C MET A 1 -10.56 -14.76 8.08
N GLU A 2 -10.18 -13.82 7.23
CA GLU A 2 -8.78 -13.37 7.18
C GLU A 2 -8.48 -12.70 8.53
N MET A 3 -7.40 -13.09 9.21
CA MET A 3 -6.96 -12.38 10.41
C MET A 3 -6.55 -10.98 10.00
N GLU A 4 -7.06 -9.95 10.66
CA GLU A 4 -6.57 -8.58 10.45
C GLU A 4 -5.33 -8.37 11.33
N PHE A 5 -4.19 -8.01 10.73
CA PHE A 5 -2.99 -7.66 11.48
C PHE A 5 -2.99 -6.17 11.81
N TYR A 6 -2.63 -5.86 13.05
CA TYR A 6 -2.45 -4.50 13.55
C TYR A 6 -1.05 -4.33 14.12
N ASN A 7 -0.50 -3.11 14.05
CA ASN A 7 0.75 -2.79 14.75
C ASN A 7 0.49 -2.37 16.22
N TYR A 8 1.56 -2.07 16.96
CA TYR A 8 1.47 -1.68 18.37
C TYR A 8 0.74 -0.34 18.62
N LYS A 9 0.45 0.43 17.57
CA LYS A 9 -0.36 1.65 17.61
C LYS A 9 -1.83 1.40 17.25
N ASN A 10 -2.24 0.14 17.09
CA ASN A 10 -3.56 -0.28 16.60
C ASN A 10 -3.87 0.15 15.15
N GLU A 11 -2.84 0.44 14.34
CA GLU A 11 -3.03 0.74 12.92
C GLU A 11 -3.17 -0.56 12.13
N LYS A 12 -4.08 -0.59 11.17
CA LYS A 12 -4.45 -1.77 10.37
C LYS A 12 -3.48 -1.98 9.21
N PHE A 13 -2.94 -3.19 9.09
CA PHE A 13 -2.06 -3.59 7.99
C PHE A 13 -2.84 -3.75 6.67
N LEU A 14 -2.24 -3.27 5.58
CA LEU A 14 -2.79 -3.44 4.24
C LEU A 14 -2.30 -4.73 3.59
N TYR A 15 -3.22 -5.63 3.29
CA TYR A 15 -3.00 -6.80 2.43
C TYR A 15 -3.03 -6.36 0.98
N LEU A 16 -1.89 -6.50 0.31
CA LEU A 16 -1.73 -6.10 -1.09
C LEU A 16 -1.84 -7.31 -2.03
N ASP A 17 -2.31 -7.07 -3.25
CA ASP A 17 -2.31 -8.10 -4.28
C ASP A 17 -0.90 -8.38 -4.80
N ASN A 18 -0.47 -9.63 -4.68
CA ASN A 18 0.89 -10.04 -5.01
C ASN A 18 1.16 -10.08 -6.52
N GLU A 19 0.15 -10.30 -7.36
CA GLU A 19 0.34 -10.27 -8.82
C GLU A 19 0.62 -8.84 -9.29
N ASP A 20 -0.10 -7.86 -8.73
CA ASP A 20 0.17 -6.45 -8.97
C ASP A 20 1.58 -6.06 -8.48
N LEU A 21 2.00 -6.53 -7.29
CA LEU A 21 3.34 -6.23 -6.75
C LEU A 21 4.47 -6.79 -7.63
N VAL A 22 4.32 -8.02 -8.13
CA VAL A 22 5.30 -8.63 -9.04
C VAL A 22 5.34 -7.86 -10.36
N SER A 23 4.17 -7.56 -10.93
CA SER A 23 4.04 -6.83 -12.20
C SER A 23 4.61 -5.41 -12.12
N ASN A 24 4.50 -4.77 -10.96
CA ASN A 24 4.96 -3.40 -10.71
C ASN A 24 6.34 -3.34 -10.04
N SER A 25 7.09 -4.44 -9.93
CA SER A 25 8.37 -4.50 -9.22
C SER A 25 9.38 -3.43 -9.65
N ALA A 26 9.56 -3.22 -10.96
CA ALA A 26 10.46 -2.19 -11.49
C ALA A 26 10.01 -0.76 -11.15
N LEU A 27 8.69 -0.52 -11.14
CA LEU A 27 8.12 0.76 -10.74
C LEU A 27 8.34 1.01 -9.24
N ILE A 28 8.11 0.00 -8.40
CA ILE A 28 8.33 0.08 -6.94
C ILE A 28 9.81 0.37 -6.66
N GLU A 29 10.73 -0.26 -7.39
CA GLU A 29 12.17 0.00 -7.27
C GLU A 29 12.54 1.44 -7.65
N SER A 30 11.97 1.97 -8.74
CA SER A 30 12.15 3.37 -9.14
C SER A 30 11.59 4.32 -8.08
N ILE A 31 10.36 4.09 -7.58
CA ILE A 31 9.77 4.92 -6.53
C ILE A 31 10.68 4.97 -5.29
N TYR A 32 11.20 3.83 -4.85
CA TYR A 32 12.08 3.73 -3.69
C TYR A 32 13.42 4.47 -3.89
N LYS A 33 13.97 4.47 -5.11
CA LYS A 33 15.26 5.11 -5.41
C LYS A 33 15.15 6.60 -5.72
N ASP A 34 14.07 7.01 -6.37
CA ASP A 34 13.96 8.33 -7.00
C ASP A 34 13.32 9.37 -6.07
N TYR A 35 12.60 8.94 -5.03
CA TYR A 35 11.93 9.84 -4.09
C TYR A 35 12.63 9.89 -2.73
N GLU A 36 12.95 11.10 -2.27
CA GLU A 36 13.53 11.33 -0.94
C GLU A 36 12.55 11.01 0.19
N THR A 37 11.25 11.17 -0.04
CA THR A 37 10.17 10.86 0.90
C THR A 37 9.07 10.08 0.22
N LEU A 38 8.63 9.00 0.87
CA LEU A 38 7.53 8.17 0.39
C LEU A 38 6.23 8.59 1.07
N GLU A 39 5.24 8.94 0.26
CA GLU A 39 3.87 9.23 0.68
C GLU A 39 2.94 8.20 0.04
N GLY A 40 2.19 7.49 0.87
CA GLY A 40 1.21 6.51 0.41
C GLY A 40 -0.23 6.92 0.72
N GLU A 41 -1.14 6.52 -0.15
CA GLU A 41 -2.57 6.66 0.04
C GLU A 41 -3.34 5.50 -0.58
N VAL A 42 -4.50 5.19 0.00
CA VAL A 42 -5.49 4.30 -0.60
C VAL A 42 -6.51 5.14 -1.35
N LYS A 43 -6.71 4.84 -2.63
CA LYS A 43 -7.79 5.40 -3.48
C LYS A 43 -8.80 4.33 -3.83
N ILE A 44 -10.05 4.73 -4.04
CA ILE A 44 -11.09 3.83 -4.56
C ILE A 44 -11.17 4.01 -6.07
N ILE A 45 -10.75 2.99 -6.82
CA ILE A 45 -10.76 2.98 -8.29
C ILE A 45 -11.70 1.86 -8.74
N ASN A 46 -12.71 2.18 -9.55
CA ASN A 46 -13.71 1.21 -10.02
C ASN A 46 -14.32 0.38 -8.86
N SER A 47 -14.64 1.05 -7.75
CA SER A 47 -15.17 0.45 -6.52
C SER A 47 -14.23 -0.51 -5.78
N ALA A 48 -12.93 -0.54 -6.12
CA ALA A 48 -11.92 -1.34 -5.42
C ALA A 48 -10.85 -0.44 -4.77
N PRO A 49 -10.44 -0.70 -3.53
CA PRO A 49 -9.36 0.04 -2.89
C PRO A 49 -8.01 -0.33 -3.52
N SER A 50 -7.18 0.68 -3.73
CA SER A 50 -5.90 0.58 -4.44
C SER A 50 -4.85 1.43 -3.75
N LEU A 51 -3.67 0.86 -3.54
CA LEU A 51 -2.52 1.55 -2.98
C LEU A 51 -1.83 2.37 -4.06
N PHE A 52 -1.64 3.64 -3.76
CA PHE A 52 -0.79 4.55 -4.51
C PHE A 52 0.39 5.00 -3.64
N ILE A 53 1.58 5.04 -4.22
CA ILE A 53 2.77 5.62 -3.58
C ILE A 53 3.29 6.73 -4.49
N ASN A 54 3.42 7.94 -3.96
CA ASN A 54 3.85 9.15 -4.67
C ASN A 54 3.06 9.37 -5.98
N GLY A 55 1.78 9.03 -5.98
CA GLY A 55 0.87 9.19 -7.12
C GLY A 55 0.84 8.02 -8.11
N TYR A 56 1.71 7.01 -7.99
CA TYR A 56 1.72 5.83 -8.85
C TYR A 56 0.91 4.70 -8.27
N PHE A 57 0.15 4.00 -9.13
CA PHE A 57 -0.53 2.77 -8.74
C PHE A 57 0.50 1.67 -8.46
N VAL A 58 0.39 1.05 -7.28
CA VAL A 58 1.31 0.00 -6.84
C VAL A 58 0.63 -1.35 -6.78
N SER A 59 -0.54 -1.44 -6.14
CA SER A 59 -1.27 -2.70 -5.99
C SER A 59 -2.70 -2.46 -5.53
N LYS A 60 -3.62 -3.37 -5.87
CA LYS A 60 -4.94 -3.43 -5.21
C LYS A 60 -4.79 -3.81 -3.73
N VAL A 61 -5.68 -3.27 -2.92
CA VAL A 61 -5.79 -3.61 -1.50
C VAL A 61 -6.89 -4.64 -1.32
N LYS A 62 -6.60 -5.72 -0.58
CA LYS A 62 -7.53 -6.83 -0.32
C LYS A 62 -8.41 -6.58 0.90
N ASN A 63 -8.01 -5.67 1.78
CA ASN A 63 -8.85 -5.24 2.90
C ASN A 63 -10.15 -4.60 2.41
N ASP A 64 -11.21 -4.74 3.21
CA ASP A 64 -12.47 -4.01 2.99
C ASP A 64 -12.32 -2.53 3.40
N ILE A 65 -11.89 -1.70 2.44
CA ILE A 65 -11.73 -0.26 2.60
C ILE A 65 -12.68 0.44 1.62
N THR A 66 -13.62 1.19 2.15
CA THR A 66 -14.68 1.86 1.38
C THR A 66 -14.45 3.35 1.16
N LYS A 67 -13.44 3.93 1.83
CA LYS A 67 -13.13 5.36 1.77
C LYS A 67 -11.65 5.59 1.44
N PRO A 68 -11.32 6.60 0.60
CA PRO A 68 -9.95 7.02 0.41
C PRO A 68 -9.35 7.53 1.72
N GLN A 69 -8.07 7.25 1.94
CA GLN A 69 -7.33 7.71 3.12
C GLN A 69 -5.83 7.64 2.90
N LYS A 70 -5.07 8.47 3.62
CA LYS A 70 -3.61 8.41 3.62
C LYS A 70 -3.13 7.22 4.46
N LEU A 71 -1.94 6.70 4.15
CA LEU A 71 -1.29 5.75 5.03
C LEU A 71 -0.78 6.44 6.31
N SER A 72 -0.92 5.77 7.44
CA SER A 72 -0.28 6.15 8.70
C SER A 72 1.21 5.78 8.72
N PHE A 73 1.56 4.71 8.01
CA PHE A 73 2.93 4.22 7.88
C PHE A 73 3.14 3.54 6.53
N LEU A 74 4.32 3.77 5.95
CA LEU A 74 4.78 3.13 4.73
C LEU A 74 6.27 2.82 4.84
N GLN A 75 6.64 1.59 4.49
CA GLN A 75 8.04 1.16 4.34
C GLN A 75 8.16 0.24 3.14
N ILE A 76 9.24 0.43 2.38
CA ILE A 76 9.67 -0.49 1.32
C ILE A 76 11.03 -1.05 1.73
N ASP A 77 11.12 -2.37 1.87
CA ASP A 77 12.36 -3.07 2.18
C ASP A 77 12.54 -4.25 1.23
N ASN A 78 13.61 -4.19 0.42
CA ASN A 78 13.94 -5.20 -0.59
C ASN A 78 12.74 -5.61 -1.48
N GLY A 79 11.99 -4.60 -1.96
CA GLY A 79 10.79 -4.79 -2.79
C GLY A 79 9.53 -5.23 -2.04
N LYS A 80 9.62 -5.50 -0.73
CA LYS A 80 8.45 -5.78 0.12
C LYS A 80 7.88 -4.49 0.67
N ILE A 81 6.57 -4.35 0.59
CA ILE A 81 5.85 -3.17 1.07
C ILE A 81 5.14 -3.49 2.38
N SER A 82 5.39 -2.69 3.40
CA SER A 82 4.62 -2.66 4.65
C SER A 82 3.86 -1.34 4.72
N ALA A 83 2.53 -1.41 4.72
CA ALA A 83 1.66 -0.25 4.70
C ALA A 83 0.55 -0.39 5.75
N TYR A 84 0.25 0.71 6.45
CA TYR A 84 -0.77 0.75 7.50
C TYR A 84 -1.69 1.97 7.35
N ILE A 85 -2.90 1.84 7.86
CA ILE A 85 -3.91 2.91 8.00
C ILE A 85 -4.41 2.97 9.45
N GLU A 86 -4.94 4.11 9.88
CA GLU A 86 -5.56 4.28 11.21
C GLU A 86 -6.93 3.59 11.33
#